data_AF-A0A7J7PZD1-F1
#
_entry.id   AF-A0A7J7PZD1-F1
#
_cell.length_a   1.000
_cell.length_b   1.000
_cell.length_c   1.000
_cell.angle_alpha   90.00
_cell.angle_beta   90.00
_cell.angle_gamma   90.00
#
_symmetry.space_group_name_H-M   'P 1'
#
loop_
_entity.id
_entity.type
_entity.pdbx_description
1 polymer ?
#
loop_
_entity_poly.entity_id
_entity_poly.type
_entity_poly.pdbx_seq_one_letter_code
_entity_poly.pdbx_strand_id
1 'polypeptide(L)'
;MASQMAAAPGGGGDAATPAAAPTRLLLRRQQQQQESGPQRTISRLVSSSSSSSAAAARRRLELQHRRTLQRRQHHNASASLPAAGAASGGRQLRQAPAAGAAAAVGVLPRINLLGSGPPSQLGLPPQLRPHVTLYRDLGYGDYYDTLCRSHALLPLFNASSGYLRDKISSSVLASLAAGVPLLVPRRFLDVYTAFSEEHVVLLDESAGGVAPGAAELAAMARLAGPDGAATLAARRTALAQLRHVLNQHAAAKLDGLMAAAHSRPHASTKQD
;
A
#
# COMPACT_ATOMS: atom_id res chain seq x y z
N MET A 1 -65.73 -1.70 29.64
CA MET A 1 -64.78 -1.47 30.76
C MET A 1 -63.71 -0.53 30.20
N ALA A 2 -63.96 0.78 30.05
CA ALA A 2 -64.20 1.85 31.03
C ALA A 2 -62.95 2.25 31.84
N SER A 3 -62.72 3.57 31.86
CA SER A 3 -61.73 4.38 32.62
C SER A 3 -60.37 4.60 31.91
N GLN A 4 -60.07 5.75 31.29
CA GLN A 4 -59.94 7.16 31.77
C GLN A 4 -58.97 7.37 32.94
N MET A 5 -57.96 8.24 32.72
CA MET A 5 -57.55 9.43 33.50
C MET A 5 -56.15 9.87 32.99
N ALA A 6 -56.01 11.04 32.32
CA ALA A 6 -55.67 12.37 32.86
C ALA A 6 -54.18 12.50 33.26
N ALA A 7 -53.44 13.60 33.15
CA ALA A 7 -53.51 14.92 32.54
C ALA A 7 -52.07 15.51 32.54
N ALA A 8 -51.86 16.62 31.82
CA ALA A 8 -50.62 17.35 31.49
C ALA A 8 -49.94 18.08 32.70
N PRO A 9 -49.19 19.21 32.54
CA PRO A 9 -48.01 19.57 31.70
C PRO A 9 -46.85 20.19 32.55
N GLY A 10 -45.68 20.52 31.96
CA GLY A 10 -44.87 21.64 32.46
C GLY A 10 -43.35 21.64 32.21
N GLY A 11 -42.83 22.82 31.83
CA GLY A 11 -41.41 23.23 31.86
C GLY A 11 -40.70 23.15 30.50
N GLY A 12 -40.37 24.21 29.77
CA GLY A 12 -40.11 25.60 30.17
C GLY A 12 -38.70 25.72 30.74
N GLY A 13 -37.69 26.02 29.91
CA GLY A 13 -36.31 26.19 30.38
C GLY A 13 -35.28 26.46 29.27
N ASP A 14 -35.07 27.74 29.03
CA ASP A 14 -33.81 28.43 28.73
C ASP A 14 -32.99 28.16 27.46
N ALA A 15 -33.03 29.21 26.63
CA ALA A 15 -32.04 29.58 25.65
C ALA A 15 -30.67 29.83 26.30
N ALA A 16 -29.67 29.05 25.89
CA ALA A 16 -28.26 29.32 26.16
C ALA A 16 -27.57 29.81 24.88
N THR A 17 -27.22 31.09 24.91
CA THR A 17 -26.35 31.82 24.00
C THR A 17 -24.99 31.11 23.79
N PRO A 18 -24.51 30.87 22.56
CA PRO A 18 -23.13 30.49 22.35
C PRO A 18 -22.23 31.74 22.37
N ALA A 19 -21.36 31.80 23.38
CA ALA A 19 -20.30 32.78 23.50
C ALA A 19 -19.25 32.61 22.39
N ALA A 20 -18.90 33.73 21.75
CA ALA A 20 -17.84 33.83 20.76
C ALA A 20 -16.46 33.59 21.40
N ALA A 21 -15.69 32.67 20.82
CA ALA A 21 -14.29 32.45 21.18
C ALA A 21 -13.36 33.32 20.31
N PRO A 22 -12.36 34.01 20.90
CA PRO A 22 -11.45 34.87 20.17
C PRO A 22 -10.38 34.08 19.40
N THR A 23 -10.42 34.22 18.08
CA THR A 23 -9.34 33.88 17.16
C THR A 23 -8.22 34.92 17.33
N ARG A 24 -7.09 34.57 17.95
CA ARG A 24 -5.78 35.23 17.76
C ARG A 24 -4.71 34.58 18.66
N LEU A 25 -3.69 33.99 18.03
CA LEU A 25 -2.27 33.89 18.41
C LEU A 25 -1.72 32.53 17.97
N LEU A 26 -1.20 32.45 16.74
CA LEU A 26 -0.17 31.48 16.34
C LEU A 26 0.34 31.84 14.93
N LEU A 27 0.89 33.04 14.77
CA LEU A 27 1.63 33.42 13.56
C LEU A 27 2.74 34.43 13.89
N ARG A 28 3.71 34.03 14.71
CA ARG A 28 4.86 34.90 15.03
C ARG A 28 6.16 34.14 15.36
N ARG A 29 6.50 33.09 14.59
CA ARG A 29 7.78 32.38 14.78
C ARG A 29 8.48 31.83 13.53
N GLN A 30 8.16 32.35 12.34
CA GLN A 30 8.84 31.94 11.09
C GLN A 30 9.43 33.10 10.28
N GLN A 31 9.74 34.23 10.93
CA GLN A 31 10.26 35.43 10.25
C GLN A 31 11.63 35.88 10.76
N GLN A 32 12.50 34.94 11.15
CA GLN A 32 13.82 35.26 11.71
C GLN A 32 14.95 34.32 11.25
N GLN A 33 14.90 33.83 10.01
CA GLN A 33 16.04 33.13 9.37
C GLN A 33 16.22 33.48 7.88
N GLN A 34 16.09 34.76 7.53
CA GLN A 34 16.58 35.26 6.26
C GLN A 34 17.33 36.56 6.52
N GLU A 35 18.65 36.48 6.62
CA GLU A 35 19.60 37.51 6.22
C GLU A 35 21.03 37.05 6.51
N SER A 36 21.74 36.59 5.47
CA SER A 36 23.17 36.85 5.22
C SER A 36 23.72 35.83 4.20
N GLY A 37 23.73 36.20 2.92
CA GLY A 37 24.42 35.46 1.87
C GLY A 37 24.80 36.41 0.73
N PRO A 38 26.07 36.46 0.31
CA PRO A 38 26.57 37.50 -0.58
C PRO A 38 26.06 37.29 -2.01
N GLN A 39 25.56 38.37 -2.61
CA GLN A 39 25.18 38.44 -4.01
C GLN A 39 26.39 38.15 -4.90
N ARG A 40 26.36 37.01 -5.59
CA ARG A 40 27.21 36.75 -6.76
C ARG A 40 26.39 36.99 -8.02
N THR A 41 26.73 38.07 -8.71
CA THR A 41 26.35 38.38 -10.07
C THR A 41 26.81 37.25 -10.99
N ILE A 42 25.87 36.48 -11.55
CA ILE A 42 26.16 35.56 -12.66
C ILE A 42 25.31 35.99 -13.85
N SER A 43 26.04 36.44 -14.86
CA SER A 43 25.56 36.85 -16.17
C SER A 43 24.77 35.76 -16.88
N ARG A 44 23.78 36.25 -17.65
CA ARG A 44 23.08 35.57 -18.74
C ARG A 44 24.01 34.69 -19.58
N LEU A 45 23.55 33.46 -19.90
CA LEU A 45 23.68 32.78 -21.20
C LEU A 45 23.36 31.27 -21.04
N VAL A 46 22.09 30.84 -21.13
CA VAL A 46 21.76 29.53 -21.78
C VAL A 46 20.26 29.44 -22.07
N SER A 47 19.89 29.59 -23.34
CA SER A 47 18.57 29.20 -23.87
C SER A 47 18.81 28.36 -25.11
N SER A 48 18.94 27.03 -24.97
CA SER A 48 18.80 26.03 -26.08
C SER A 48 19.03 24.56 -25.72
N SER A 49 19.26 24.15 -24.47
CA SER A 49 19.73 22.77 -24.15
C SER A 49 18.72 21.81 -23.48
N SER A 50 17.43 22.14 -23.41
CA SER A 50 16.44 21.33 -22.66
C SER A 50 15.97 20.03 -23.36
N SER A 51 16.05 19.93 -24.69
CA SER A 51 15.60 18.73 -25.43
C SER A 51 16.61 17.58 -25.43
N SER A 52 17.92 17.89 -25.39
CA SER A 52 19.00 16.90 -25.42
C SER A 52 19.13 16.11 -24.10
N SER A 53 18.91 16.78 -22.97
CA SER A 53 19.00 16.18 -21.63
C SER A 53 17.92 15.11 -21.39
N ALA A 54 16.68 15.38 -21.80
CA ALA A 54 15.57 14.43 -21.64
C ALA A 54 15.75 13.18 -22.52
N ALA A 55 16.25 13.34 -23.74
CA ALA A 55 16.55 12.20 -24.63
C ALA A 55 17.71 11.34 -24.09
N ALA A 56 18.75 11.97 -23.54
CA ALA A 56 19.86 11.27 -22.90
C ALA A 56 19.40 10.49 -21.64
N ALA A 57 18.52 11.08 -20.83
CA ALA A 57 17.94 10.43 -19.66
C ALA A 57 17.11 9.18 -20.04
N ARG A 58 16.29 9.27 -21.10
CA ARG A 58 15.51 8.14 -21.62
C ARG A 58 16.40 7.00 -22.11
N ARG A 59 17.44 7.29 -22.90
CA ARG A 59 18.40 6.27 -23.36
C ARG A 59 19.14 5.59 -22.19
N ARG A 60 19.47 6.35 -21.14
CA ARG A 60 20.14 5.79 -19.94
C ARG A 60 19.23 4.83 -19.18
N LEU A 61 17.95 5.17 -19.04
CA LEU A 61 16.94 4.32 -18.39
C LEU A 61 16.71 3.02 -19.19
N GLU A 62 16.63 3.12 -20.51
CA GLU A 62 16.43 1.98 -21.41
C GLU A 62 17.61 0.99 -21.37
N LEU A 63 18.85 1.51 -21.35
CA LEU A 63 20.06 0.69 -21.19
C LEU A 63 20.12 0.01 -19.81
N GLN A 64 19.69 0.68 -18.74
CA GLN A 64 19.59 0.08 -17.41
C GLN A 64 18.54 -1.04 -17.39
N HIS A 65 17.38 -0.84 -17.99
CA HIS A 65 16.33 -1.84 -18.07
C HIS A 65 16.79 -3.10 -18.83
N ARG A 66 17.47 -2.91 -19.98
CA ARG A 66 18.01 -4.01 -20.79
C ARG A 66 19.06 -4.84 -20.03
N ARG A 67 19.94 -4.19 -19.24
CA ARG A 67 20.93 -4.91 -18.41
C ARG A 67 20.28 -5.74 -17.30
N THR A 68 19.20 -5.24 -16.70
CA THR A 68 18.47 -5.97 -15.64
C THR A 68 17.78 -7.22 -16.20
N LEU A 69 17.21 -7.15 -17.40
CA LEU A 69 16.61 -8.30 -18.07
C LEU A 69 17.65 -9.37 -18.43
N GLN A 70 18.82 -8.97 -18.94
CA GLN A 70 19.91 -9.90 -19.24
C GLN A 70 20.44 -10.63 -17.99
N ARG A 71 20.57 -9.94 -16.85
CA ARG A 71 20.98 -10.59 -15.58
C ARG A 71 19.96 -11.64 -15.11
N ARG A 72 18.66 -11.41 -15.30
CA ARG A 72 17.62 -12.39 -14.93
C ARG A 72 17.67 -13.64 -15.80
N GLN A 73 17.97 -13.49 -17.09
CA GLN A 73 18.12 -14.64 -18.00
C GLN A 73 19.32 -15.51 -17.60
N HIS A 74 20.44 -14.91 -17.18
CA HIS A 74 21.60 -15.67 -16.72
C HIS A 74 21.40 -16.37 -15.37
N HIS A 75 20.61 -15.82 -14.44
CA HIS A 75 20.36 -16.47 -13.14
C HIS A 75 19.36 -17.64 -13.20
N ASN A 76 18.41 -17.62 -14.15
CA ASN A 76 17.46 -18.72 -14.30
C ASN A 76 18.05 -19.98 -14.96
N ALA A 77 19.20 -19.88 -15.62
CA ALA A 77 19.85 -21.02 -16.30
C ALA A 77 20.65 -21.95 -15.34
N SER A 78 20.84 -21.56 -14.08
CA SER A 78 21.73 -22.24 -13.13
C SER A 78 21.01 -22.98 -11.98
N ALA A 79 19.68 -23.12 -12.03
CA ALA A 79 18.91 -23.81 -10.99
C ALA A 79 18.33 -25.15 -11.50
N SER A 80 19.20 -26.11 -11.78
CA SER A 80 18.83 -27.53 -11.93
C SER A 80 19.22 -28.28 -10.65
N LEU A 81 18.22 -28.66 -9.84
CA LEU A 81 18.42 -29.50 -8.65
C LEU A 81 18.30 -31.00 -9.00
N PRO A 82 19.05 -31.89 -8.34
CA PRO A 82 18.91 -33.33 -8.48
C PRO A 82 17.80 -33.89 -7.58
N ALA A 83 17.26 -35.03 -8.00
CA ALA A 83 16.19 -35.78 -7.33
C ALA A 83 16.73 -36.87 -6.39
N ALA A 84 15.82 -37.31 -5.50
CA ALA A 84 15.73 -38.62 -4.82
C ALA A 84 16.14 -38.73 -3.34
N GLY A 85 15.33 -39.48 -2.58
CA GLY A 85 15.69 -40.09 -1.30
C GLY A 85 14.52 -40.31 -0.33
N ALA A 86 13.84 -41.44 -0.42
CA ALA A 86 12.81 -41.90 0.52
C ALA A 86 13.40 -42.55 1.78
N ALA A 87 12.74 -42.42 2.94
CA ALA A 87 12.74 -43.43 4.00
C ALA A 87 11.60 -43.23 5.02
N SER A 88 11.04 -44.34 5.45
CA SER A 88 9.92 -44.54 6.38
C SER A 88 10.41 -44.78 7.82
N GLY A 89 9.56 -44.51 8.83
CA GLY A 89 9.76 -44.96 10.22
C GLY A 89 9.00 -44.11 11.25
N GLY A 90 7.94 -44.66 11.84
CA GLY A 90 6.89 -43.89 12.54
C GLY A 90 6.99 -43.73 14.05
N ARG A 91 6.02 -43.00 14.63
CA ARG A 91 5.40 -43.26 15.95
C ARG A 91 4.22 -42.31 16.18
N GLN A 92 3.06 -42.88 16.49
CA GLN A 92 1.83 -42.17 16.86
C GLN A 92 1.93 -41.55 18.26
N LEU A 93 1.56 -40.27 18.38
CA LEU A 93 1.02 -39.69 19.61
C LEU A 93 -0.26 -38.93 19.24
N ARG A 94 -1.35 -39.32 19.90
CA ARG A 94 -2.71 -38.79 19.75
C ARG A 94 -2.75 -37.28 20.01
N GLN A 95 -3.21 -36.51 19.03
CA GLN A 95 -3.81 -35.18 19.22
C GLN A 95 -5.12 -35.08 18.42
N ALA A 96 -6.14 -34.55 19.09
CA ALA A 96 -7.51 -34.38 18.62
C ALA A 96 -7.63 -33.28 17.53
N PRO A 97 -8.76 -33.18 16.80
CA PRO A 97 -8.76 -32.80 15.39
C PRO A 97 -8.88 -31.28 15.16
N ALA A 98 -7.72 -30.61 15.08
CA ALA A 98 -7.58 -29.40 14.24
C ALA A 98 -6.87 -29.71 12.90
N ALA A 99 -6.44 -30.96 12.72
CA ALA A 99 -5.64 -31.42 11.57
C ALA A 99 -6.46 -31.73 10.31
N GLY A 100 -7.80 -31.81 10.41
CA GLY A 100 -8.67 -32.17 9.29
C GLY A 100 -8.70 -31.14 8.16
N ALA A 101 -8.49 -29.86 8.46
CA ALA A 101 -8.37 -28.81 7.45
C ALA A 101 -6.95 -28.68 6.89
N ALA A 102 -5.92 -29.10 7.63
CA ALA A 102 -4.51 -29.01 7.20
C ALA A 102 -4.08 -30.21 6.33
N ALA A 103 -4.72 -31.37 6.49
CA ALA A 103 -4.37 -32.58 5.74
C ALA A 103 -4.77 -32.55 4.25
N ALA A 104 -5.62 -31.59 3.85
CA ALA A 104 -5.94 -31.32 2.44
C ALA A 104 -5.11 -30.16 1.84
N VAL A 105 -4.22 -29.54 2.61
CA VAL A 105 -3.47 -28.35 2.21
C VAL A 105 -2.16 -28.78 1.57
N GLY A 106 -2.16 -28.82 0.23
CA GLY A 106 -0.92 -28.75 -0.54
C GLY A 106 -0.04 -27.60 -0.05
N VAL A 107 1.28 -27.78 -0.16
CA VAL A 107 2.37 -26.82 0.09
C VAL A 107 1.94 -25.49 0.75
N LEU A 108 2.20 -25.36 2.06
CA LEU A 108 1.96 -24.13 2.82
C LEU A 108 2.61 -22.91 2.13
N PRO A 109 1.89 -21.78 1.97
CA PRO A 109 2.41 -20.60 1.29
C PRO A 109 3.57 -19.98 2.08
N ARG A 110 4.54 -19.42 1.36
CA ARG A 110 5.60 -18.61 1.96
C ARG A 110 5.07 -17.21 2.25
N ILE A 111 5.22 -16.76 3.49
CA ILE A 111 4.75 -15.45 3.96
C ILE A 111 5.97 -14.58 4.26
N ASN A 112 6.02 -13.41 3.63
CA ASN A 112 6.96 -12.35 3.96
C ASN A 112 6.25 -11.36 4.89
N LEU A 113 6.66 -11.30 6.15
CA LEU A 113 6.13 -10.33 7.12
C LEU A 113 7.04 -9.13 7.20
N LEU A 114 6.47 -7.94 6.93
CA LEU A 114 7.18 -6.67 7.01
C LEU A 114 6.60 -5.86 8.18
N GLY A 115 7.43 -5.45 9.12
CA GLY A 115 7.00 -4.65 10.27
C GLY A 115 8.12 -4.36 11.26
N SER A 116 7.85 -3.50 12.23
CA SER A 116 8.82 -3.08 13.26
C SER A 116 8.66 -3.79 14.60
N GLY A 117 7.62 -4.62 14.77
CA GLY A 117 7.33 -5.34 16.01
C GLY A 117 8.36 -6.43 16.35
N PRO A 118 8.56 -6.75 17.64
CA PRO A 118 9.47 -7.81 18.05
C PRO A 118 8.93 -9.19 17.62
N PRO A 119 9.76 -10.09 17.05
CA PRO A 119 9.33 -11.40 16.57
C PRO A 119 8.66 -12.28 17.65
N SER A 120 9.07 -12.11 18.91
CA SER A 120 8.50 -12.84 20.06
C SER A 120 7.01 -12.55 20.27
N GLN A 121 6.52 -11.37 19.88
CA GLN A 121 5.10 -11.00 20.03
C GLN A 121 4.21 -11.62 18.96
N LEU A 122 4.76 -12.17 17.87
CA LEU A 122 3.95 -12.80 16.83
C LEU A 122 3.36 -14.15 17.27
N GLY A 123 3.90 -14.77 18.32
CA GLY A 123 3.42 -16.06 18.81
C GLY A 123 3.44 -17.17 17.75
N LEU A 124 4.36 -17.11 16.77
CA LEU A 124 4.38 -18.05 15.64
C LEU A 124 4.58 -19.49 16.13
N PRO A 125 3.63 -20.40 15.84
CA PRO A 125 3.78 -21.83 16.09
C PRO A 125 5.08 -22.36 15.45
N PRO A 126 5.83 -23.25 16.12
CA PRO A 126 7.09 -23.78 15.59
C PRO A 126 6.98 -24.34 14.17
N GLN A 127 5.83 -24.93 13.83
CA GLN A 127 5.54 -25.54 12.54
C GLN A 127 5.44 -24.51 11.40
N LEU A 128 5.09 -23.26 11.70
CA LEU A 128 4.95 -22.19 10.69
C LEU A 128 6.24 -21.41 10.45
N ARG A 129 7.22 -21.49 11.37
CA ARG A 129 8.47 -20.71 11.27
C ARG A 129 9.22 -20.90 9.95
N PRO A 130 9.33 -22.11 9.35
CA PRO A 130 10.01 -22.28 8.06
C PRO A 130 9.32 -21.59 6.89
N HIS A 131 8.03 -21.26 7.03
CA HIS A 131 7.22 -20.65 5.99
C HIS A 131 7.14 -19.12 6.12
N VAL A 132 7.65 -18.55 7.22
CA VAL A 132 7.55 -17.12 7.52
C VAL A 132 8.94 -16.49 7.52
N THR A 133 9.15 -15.52 6.63
CA THR A 133 10.35 -14.68 6.64
C THR A 133 9.99 -13.31 7.19
N LEU A 134 10.67 -12.89 8.26
CA LEU A 134 10.46 -11.58 8.86
C LEU A 134 11.50 -10.59 8.34
N TYR A 135 11.03 -9.47 7.84
CA TYR A 135 11.84 -8.36 7.40
C TYR A 135 11.60 -7.15 8.29
N ARG A 136 12.68 -6.59 8.81
CA ARG A 136 12.70 -5.39 9.66
C ARG A 136 13.65 -4.38 9.05
N ASP A 137 13.26 -3.10 9.11
CA ASP A 137 14.13 -1.98 8.73
C ASP A 137 14.76 -2.12 7.34
N LEU A 138 14.00 -2.68 6.38
CA LEU A 138 14.47 -2.83 5.01
C LEU A 138 14.78 -1.47 4.38
N GLY A 139 15.93 -1.40 3.71
CA GLY A 139 16.23 -0.29 2.83
C GLY A 139 15.17 -0.18 1.73
N TYR A 140 14.97 1.05 1.22
CA TYR A 140 13.93 1.32 0.23
C TYR A 140 14.00 0.39 -1.00
N GLY A 141 15.20 0.12 -1.52
CA GLY A 141 15.39 -0.82 -2.64
C GLY A 141 14.96 -2.25 -2.30
N ASP A 142 15.41 -2.78 -1.17
CA ASP A 142 15.12 -4.14 -0.72
C ASP A 142 13.64 -4.34 -0.39
N TYR A 143 12.99 -3.29 0.16
CA TYR A 143 11.56 -3.26 0.39
C TYR A 143 10.78 -3.46 -0.92
N TYR A 144 11.10 -2.69 -1.97
CA TYR A 144 10.43 -2.81 -3.26
C TYR A 144 10.80 -4.10 -4.01
N ASP A 145 12.04 -4.59 -3.89
CA ASP A 145 12.43 -5.88 -4.49
C ASP A 145 11.67 -7.05 -3.83
N THR A 146 11.54 -7.03 -2.50
CA THR A 146 10.73 -7.99 -1.74
C THR A 146 9.26 -7.92 -2.15
N LEU A 147 8.72 -6.71 -2.27
CA LEU A 147 7.34 -6.49 -2.69
C LEU A 147 7.09 -7.00 -4.12
N CYS A 148 7.92 -6.61 -5.09
CA CYS A 148 7.77 -7.01 -6.50
C CYS A 148 7.88 -8.54 -6.73
N ARG A 149 8.59 -9.26 -5.86
CA ARG A 149 8.69 -10.73 -5.91
C ARG A 149 7.52 -11.43 -5.24
N SER A 150 6.69 -10.71 -4.50
CA SER A 150 5.50 -11.26 -3.85
C SER A 150 4.35 -11.43 -4.85
N HIS A 151 3.56 -12.48 -4.67
CA HIS A 151 2.37 -12.72 -5.50
C HIS A 151 1.33 -11.63 -5.26
N ALA A 152 1.08 -11.31 -4.00
CA ALA A 152 0.15 -10.30 -3.57
C ALA A 152 0.54 -9.76 -2.19
N LEU A 153 -0.01 -8.60 -1.82
CA LEU A 153 0.21 -7.95 -0.54
C LEU A 153 -1.08 -8.02 0.29
N LEU A 154 -1.00 -8.47 1.54
CA LEU A 154 -2.11 -8.47 2.50
C LEU A 154 -1.89 -7.33 3.51
N PRO A 155 -2.57 -6.19 3.40
CA PRO A 155 -2.49 -5.14 4.40
C PRO A 155 -3.27 -5.56 5.64
N LEU A 156 -2.58 -5.67 6.78
CA LEU A 156 -3.21 -5.96 8.07
C LEU A 156 -3.79 -4.67 8.67
N PHE A 157 -4.83 -4.13 8.04
CA PHE A 157 -5.51 -2.95 8.54
C PHE A 157 -6.26 -3.26 9.83
N ASN A 158 -5.84 -2.65 10.93
CA ASN A 158 -6.63 -2.64 12.15
C ASN A 158 -7.95 -1.89 11.88
N ALA A 159 -9.10 -2.44 12.30
CA ALA A 159 -10.40 -1.80 12.20
C ALA A 159 -10.42 -0.37 12.78
N SER A 160 -9.63 -0.08 13.82
CA SER A 160 -9.53 1.25 14.44
C SER A 160 -8.56 2.21 13.75
N SER A 161 -7.79 1.76 12.76
CA SER A 161 -6.70 2.55 12.18
C SER A 161 -7.16 3.72 11.30
N GLY A 162 -8.39 3.67 10.78
CA GLY A 162 -8.94 4.64 9.82
C GLY A 162 -8.54 4.36 8.35
N TYR A 163 -7.69 3.37 8.07
CA TYR A 163 -7.26 3.06 6.70
C TYR A 163 -8.38 2.55 5.79
N LEU A 164 -9.51 2.14 6.36
CA LEU A 164 -10.73 1.76 5.65
C LEU A 164 -11.86 2.78 5.89
N ARG A 165 -11.51 4.05 6.13
CA ARG A 165 -12.47 5.14 6.29
C ARG A 165 -11.97 6.46 5.71
N ASP A 166 -10.83 6.95 6.21
CA ASP A 166 -10.39 8.34 6.00
C ASP A 166 -8.86 8.49 5.83
N LYS A 167 -8.08 7.42 5.96
CA LYS A 167 -6.61 7.47 5.82
C LYS A 167 -6.11 6.74 4.60
N ILE A 168 -5.11 7.36 3.96
CA ILE A 168 -4.32 6.74 2.90
C ILE A 168 -3.20 5.91 3.53
N SER A 169 -3.10 4.64 3.12
CA SER A 169 -1.99 3.76 3.51
C SER A 169 -0.83 3.86 2.51
N SER A 170 0.38 4.08 3.02
CA SER A 170 1.60 4.02 2.21
C SER A 170 1.83 2.63 1.61
N SER A 171 1.38 1.56 2.28
CA SER A 171 1.46 0.19 1.76
C SER A 171 0.58 -0.01 0.51
N VAL A 172 -0.57 0.68 0.43
CA VAL A 172 -1.43 0.66 -0.77
C VAL A 172 -0.73 1.35 -1.94
N LEU A 173 -0.13 2.51 -1.68
CA LEU A 173 0.65 3.24 -2.69
C LEU A 173 1.88 2.43 -3.15
N ALA A 174 2.57 1.79 -2.22
CA ALA A 174 3.70 0.91 -2.52
C ALA A 174 3.27 -0.29 -3.38
N SER A 175 2.13 -0.90 -3.08
CA SER A 175 1.57 -2.00 -3.87
C SER A 175 1.27 -1.56 -5.31
N LEU A 176 0.63 -0.40 -5.47
CA LEU A 176 0.35 0.20 -6.79
C LEU A 176 1.66 0.51 -7.54
N ALA A 177 2.64 1.10 -6.85
CA ALA A 177 3.94 1.43 -7.44
C ALA A 177 4.70 0.17 -7.88
N ALA A 178 4.66 -0.89 -7.08
CA ALA A 178 5.27 -2.19 -7.38
C ALA A 178 4.47 -3.03 -8.40
N GLY A 179 3.23 -2.66 -8.69
CA GLY A 179 2.33 -3.46 -9.52
C GLY A 179 1.98 -4.80 -8.86
N VAL A 180 1.81 -4.81 -7.52
CA VAL A 180 1.47 -6.00 -6.75
C VAL A 180 0.00 -5.89 -6.32
N PRO A 181 -0.84 -6.90 -6.59
CA PRO A 181 -2.24 -6.86 -6.18
C PRO A 181 -2.39 -6.97 -4.66
N LEU A 182 -3.41 -6.30 -4.14
CA LEU A 182 -3.76 -6.30 -2.72
C LEU A 182 -4.79 -7.39 -2.42
N LEU A 183 -4.65 -8.10 -1.30
CA LEU A 183 -5.70 -8.92 -0.69
C LEU A 183 -6.46 -8.04 0.29
N VAL A 184 -7.70 -7.69 -0.02
CA VAL A 184 -8.47 -6.68 0.74
C VAL A 184 -9.95 -7.05 0.82
N PRO A 185 -10.66 -6.62 1.89
CA PRO A 185 -12.10 -6.78 1.99
C PRO A 185 -12.82 -5.90 0.97
N ARG A 186 -14.07 -6.22 0.63
CA ARG A 186 -14.88 -5.46 -0.34
C ARG A 186 -14.95 -3.96 -0.01
N ARG A 187 -15.14 -3.62 1.27
CA ARG A 187 -15.19 -2.23 1.78
C ARG A 187 -13.97 -1.38 1.45
N PHE A 188 -12.85 -1.99 1.06
CA PHE A 188 -11.67 -1.27 0.59
C PHE A 188 -11.99 -0.41 -0.64
N LEU A 189 -12.80 -0.91 -1.57
CA LEU A 189 -13.13 -0.23 -2.82
C LEU A 189 -14.01 1.02 -2.59
N ASP A 190 -14.76 1.06 -1.49
CA ASP A 190 -15.56 2.22 -1.10
C ASP A 190 -14.68 3.41 -0.66
N VAL A 191 -13.47 3.11 -0.17
CA VAL A 191 -12.53 4.10 0.39
C VAL A 191 -11.47 4.49 -0.64
N TYR A 192 -10.92 3.48 -1.33
CA TYR A 192 -9.90 3.67 -2.35
C TYR A 192 -10.55 3.69 -3.73
N THR A 193 -11.33 4.73 -4.01
CA THR A 193 -12.20 4.85 -5.20
C THR A 193 -11.48 4.85 -6.55
N ALA A 194 -10.15 5.05 -6.55
CA ALA A 194 -9.33 4.87 -7.75
C ALA A 194 -9.16 3.39 -8.15
N PHE A 195 -9.38 2.46 -7.22
CA PHE A 195 -9.32 1.02 -7.46
C PHE A 195 -10.70 0.48 -7.82
N SER A 196 -10.69 -0.63 -8.54
CA SER A 196 -11.85 -1.45 -8.89
C SER A 196 -11.51 -2.93 -8.66
N GLU A 197 -12.47 -3.83 -8.83
CA GLU A 197 -12.29 -5.25 -8.57
C GLU A 197 -11.15 -5.90 -9.35
N GLU A 198 -10.86 -5.43 -10.57
CA GLU A 198 -9.77 -5.97 -11.40
C GLU A 198 -8.38 -5.66 -10.81
N HIS A 199 -8.27 -4.65 -9.96
CA HIS A 199 -7.00 -4.22 -9.35
C HIS A 199 -6.64 -5.01 -8.07
N VAL A 200 -7.61 -5.69 -7.46
CA VAL A 200 -7.47 -6.28 -6.11
C VAL A 200 -8.02 -7.69 -6.00
N VAL A 201 -7.40 -8.53 -5.18
CA VAL A 201 -7.95 -9.82 -4.80
C VAL A 201 -8.90 -9.60 -3.63
N LEU A 202 -10.20 -9.73 -3.88
CA LEU A 202 -11.20 -9.58 -2.84
C LEU A 202 -11.18 -10.78 -1.88
N LEU A 203 -11.18 -10.45 -0.59
CA LEU A 203 -11.43 -11.40 0.48
C LEU A 203 -12.92 -11.70 0.50
N ASP A 204 -13.25 -12.99 0.39
CA ASP A 204 -14.62 -13.47 0.46
C ASP A 204 -14.96 -13.72 1.93
N GLU A 205 -15.57 -12.73 2.57
CA GLU A 205 -15.97 -12.85 3.98
C GLU A 205 -17.16 -13.80 4.18
N SER A 206 -17.85 -14.22 3.10
CA SER A 206 -18.89 -15.24 3.15
C SER A 206 -18.34 -16.67 3.06
N ALA A 207 -17.19 -16.85 2.39
CA ALA A 207 -16.45 -18.11 2.36
C ALA A 207 -15.66 -18.37 3.66
N GLY A 208 -15.47 -17.33 4.47
CA GLY A 208 -14.94 -17.47 5.82
C GLY A 208 -16.04 -18.01 6.73
N GLY A 209 -15.98 -19.28 7.10
CA GLY A 209 -16.63 -19.72 8.34
C GLY A 209 -16.16 -18.85 9.53
N VAL A 210 -16.75 -19.04 10.72
CA VAL A 210 -16.51 -18.23 11.94
C VAL A 210 -15.02 -18.14 12.37
N ALA A 211 -14.11 -18.90 11.75
CA ALA A 211 -12.69 -18.92 12.07
C ALA A 211 -11.94 -17.70 11.53
N PRO A 212 -11.22 -16.93 12.39
CA PRO A 212 -10.34 -15.85 11.96
C PRO A 212 -9.31 -16.32 10.92
N GLY A 213 -9.11 -15.52 9.86
CA GLY A 213 -8.13 -15.81 8.81
C GLY A 213 -8.62 -16.72 7.67
N ALA A 214 -9.86 -17.22 7.74
CA ALA A 214 -10.38 -18.15 6.74
C ALA A 214 -10.51 -17.51 5.34
N ALA A 215 -10.92 -16.26 5.26
CA ALA A 215 -11.07 -15.53 3.99
C ALA A 215 -9.72 -15.31 3.31
N GLU A 216 -8.68 -14.99 4.08
CA GLU A 216 -7.31 -14.82 3.62
C GLU A 216 -6.74 -16.14 3.10
N LEU A 217 -6.92 -17.23 3.85
CA LEU A 217 -6.48 -18.57 3.43
C LEU A 217 -7.20 -19.01 2.15
N ALA A 218 -8.51 -18.79 2.04
CA ALA A 218 -9.26 -19.09 0.83
C ALA A 218 -8.75 -18.28 -0.37
N ALA A 219 -8.46 -16.99 -0.19
CA ALA A 219 -7.86 -16.16 -1.24
C ALA A 219 -6.47 -16.66 -1.65
N MET A 220 -5.62 -16.99 -0.69
CA MET A 220 -4.29 -17.56 -0.96
C MET A 220 -4.37 -18.90 -1.69
N ALA A 221 -5.30 -19.78 -1.32
CA ALA A 221 -5.53 -21.06 -1.99
C ALA A 221 -5.97 -20.87 -3.45
N ARG A 222 -6.87 -19.91 -3.73
CA ARG A 222 -7.25 -19.56 -5.11
C ARG A 222 -6.06 -19.07 -5.93
N LEU A 223 -5.19 -18.25 -5.34
CA LEU A 223 -3.98 -17.75 -6.00
C LEU A 223 -2.91 -18.82 -6.20
N ALA A 224 -2.90 -19.88 -5.39
CA ALA A 224 -2.03 -21.04 -5.55
C ALA A 224 -2.58 -22.10 -6.52
N GLY A 225 -3.87 -22.00 -6.87
CA GLY A 225 -4.54 -22.90 -7.79
C GLY A 225 -4.12 -22.71 -9.25
N PRO A 226 -4.66 -23.55 -10.17
CA PRO A 226 -4.27 -23.57 -11.59
C PRO A 226 -4.43 -22.22 -12.29
N ASP A 227 -5.50 -21.48 -11.95
CA ASP A 227 -5.80 -20.18 -12.55
C ASP A 227 -5.11 -19.00 -11.85
N GLY A 228 -4.40 -19.27 -10.75
CA GLY A 228 -3.79 -18.24 -9.91
C GLY A 228 -2.76 -17.39 -10.65
N ALA A 229 -1.91 -18.01 -11.46
CA ALA A 229 -0.91 -17.32 -12.25
C ALA A 229 -1.53 -16.37 -13.30
N ALA A 230 -2.55 -16.85 -14.02
CA ALA A 230 -3.28 -16.04 -15.01
C ALA A 230 -4.03 -14.88 -14.34
N THR A 231 -4.68 -15.15 -13.20
CA THR A 231 -5.35 -14.15 -12.38
C THR A 231 -4.37 -13.06 -11.95
N LEU A 232 -3.21 -13.42 -11.40
CA LEU A 232 -2.19 -12.45 -10.98
C LEU A 232 -1.66 -11.64 -12.17
N ALA A 233 -1.40 -12.27 -13.31
CA ALA A 233 -0.93 -11.56 -14.50
C ALA A 233 -1.94 -10.51 -15.00
N ALA A 234 -3.23 -10.86 -15.04
CA ALA A 234 -4.30 -9.94 -15.40
C ALA A 234 -4.35 -8.73 -14.45
N ARG A 235 -4.32 -8.99 -13.14
CA ARG A 235 -4.35 -7.94 -12.10
C ARG A 235 -3.15 -7.01 -12.15
N ARG A 236 -1.96 -7.56 -12.40
CA ARG A 236 -0.72 -6.77 -12.57
C ARG A 236 -0.81 -5.86 -13.79
N THR A 237 -1.40 -6.35 -14.88
CA THR A 237 -1.65 -5.55 -16.09
C THR A 237 -2.62 -4.40 -15.78
N ALA A 238 -3.74 -4.68 -15.11
CA ALA A 238 -4.70 -3.65 -14.71
C ALA A 238 -4.07 -2.59 -13.79
N LEU A 239 -3.28 -3.01 -12.79
CA LEU A 239 -2.56 -2.06 -11.92
C LEU A 239 -1.56 -1.19 -12.69
N ALA A 240 -0.88 -1.75 -13.70
CA ALA A 240 0.03 -0.99 -14.54
C ALA A 240 -0.73 0.10 -15.34
N GLN A 241 -1.92 -0.22 -15.84
CA GLN A 241 -2.81 0.72 -16.53
C GLN A 241 -3.32 1.81 -15.57
N LEU A 242 -3.83 1.43 -14.39
CA LEU A 242 -4.26 2.38 -13.37
C LEU A 242 -3.15 3.34 -12.98
N ARG A 243 -1.94 2.82 -12.72
CA ARG A 243 -0.77 3.64 -12.42
C ARG A 243 -0.44 4.61 -13.56
N HIS A 244 -0.58 4.19 -14.81
CA HIS A 244 -0.36 5.05 -15.97
C HIS A 244 -1.34 6.23 -15.98
N VAL A 245 -2.65 5.95 -15.82
CA VAL A 245 -3.70 6.97 -15.77
C VAL A 245 -3.47 7.95 -14.62
N LEU A 246 -3.20 7.44 -13.41
CA LEU A 246 -2.95 8.28 -12.24
C LEU A 246 -1.71 9.17 -12.42
N ASN A 247 -0.65 8.66 -13.05
CA ASN A 247 0.54 9.45 -13.36
C ASN A 247 0.26 10.54 -14.40
N GLN A 248 -0.57 10.27 -15.41
CA GLN A 248 -1.01 11.29 -16.37
C GLN A 248 -1.80 12.41 -15.68
N HIS A 249 -2.75 12.05 -14.81
CA HIS A 249 -3.51 13.02 -14.03
C HIS A 249 -2.61 13.85 -13.10
N ALA A 250 -1.65 13.20 -12.43
CA ALA A 250 -0.69 13.88 -11.57
C ALA A 250 0.19 14.86 -12.35
N ALA A 251 0.70 14.45 -13.52
CA ALA A 251 1.50 15.30 -14.40
C ALA A 251 0.71 16.52 -14.87
N ALA A 252 -0.50 16.32 -15.40
CA ALA A 252 -1.36 17.41 -15.85
C ALA A 252 -1.68 18.41 -14.71
N LYS A 253 -1.92 17.91 -13.50
CA LYS A 253 -2.14 18.76 -12.32
C LYS A 253 -0.89 19.57 -11.96
N LEU A 254 0.29 18.96 -11.98
CA LEU A 254 1.54 19.65 -11.71
C LEU A 254 1.83 20.72 -12.76
N ASP A 255 1.61 20.42 -14.04
CA ASP A 255 1.79 21.38 -15.13
C ASP A 255 0.86 22.59 -14.97
N GLY A 256 -0.41 22.36 -14.62
CA GLY A 256 -1.36 23.43 -14.32
C GLY A 256 -0.95 24.31 -13.12
N LEU A 257 -0.44 23.69 -12.06
CA LEU A 257 0.08 24.41 -10.89
C LEU A 257 1.33 25.24 -11.24
N MET A 258 2.23 24.68 -12.06
CA MET A 258 3.41 25.40 -12.53
C MET A 258 3.01 26.58 -13.42
N ALA A 259 2.11 26.39 -14.38
CA ALA A 259 1.61 27.47 -15.23
C ALA A 259 0.98 28.60 -14.38
N ALA A 260 0.14 28.24 -13.41
CA ALA A 260 -0.47 29.22 -12.49
C ALA A 260 0.57 29.98 -11.65
N ALA A 261 1.65 29.32 -11.22
CA ALA A 261 2.72 29.96 -10.47
C ALA A 261 3.51 30.97 -11.34
N HIS A 262 3.80 30.65 -12.59
CA HIS A 262 4.50 31.56 -13.52
C HIS A 262 3.65 32.77 -13.93
N SER A 263 2.33 32.63 -13.97
CA SER A 263 1.41 33.73 -14.29
C SER A 263 1.12 34.68 -13.13
N ARG A 264 1.59 34.38 -11.90
CA ARG A 264 1.40 35.30 -10.77
C ARG A 264 2.27 36.55 -10.97
N PRO A 265 1.69 37.76 -11.03
CA PRO A 265 2.48 38.97 -11.09
C PRO A 265 3.39 39.02 -9.87
N HIS A 266 4.70 39.19 -10.08
CA HIS A 266 5.60 39.49 -8.98
C HIS A 266 5.08 40.75 -8.31
N ALA A 267 4.66 40.65 -7.05
CA ALA A 267 4.29 41.81 -6.26
C ALA A 267 5.56 42.67 -6.14
N SER A 268 5.66 43.67 -7.00
CA SER A 268 6.75 44.64 -7.00
C SER A 268 6.75 45.28 -5.62
N THR A 269 7.69 44.85 -4.78
CA THR A 269 7.90 45.41 -3.46
C THR A 269 8.32 46.85 -3.69
N LYS A 270 7.38 47.79 -3.52
CA LYS A 270 7.71 49.22 -3.50
C LYS A 270 8.68 49.42 -2.34
N GLN A 271 9.91 49.81 -2.68
CA GLN A 271 10.84 50.39 -1.72
C GLN A 271 10.34 51.81 -1.43
N ASP A 272 9.92 52.03 -0.19
CA ASP A 272 9.79 53.36 0.40
C ASP A 272 11.15 53.77 1.00
#